data_AF-A0A955ES33-F1
#
_entry.id   AF-A0A955ES33-F1
#
_cell.length_a   1.000
_cell.length_b   1.000
_cell.length_c   1.000
_cell.angle_alpha   90.00
_cell.angle_beta   90.00
_cell.angle_gamma   90.00
#
_symmetry.space_group_name_H-M   'P 1'
#
loop_
_entity.id
_entity.type
_entity.pdbx_description
1 polymer ?
#
loop_
_entity_poly.entity_id
_entity_poly.type
_entity_poly.pdbx_seq_one_letter_code
_entity_poly.pdbx_strand_id
1 'polypeptide(L)'
;RIEGLMAGTFRLEREAAAPAAEKPASDKPAPGKDAPADEDAKGEKDGDDAKKPKKDEDKLVEIDFEGLADRLQRISIPNSNEGNLLWSPDGKRLAFRANVKGQDGLYAITFPDKLEPAKLAGAPGRGARWLAEPKALVWLDGGKPVRVDERGKATSYAFRTWAERELGPWHRVIFDEAWRWMRDTFYDPRMGGKDWTAIRARYADAAEATRTRDELEQVVEMMLGELNASHLGFGWRSPGYRPDGWRPTTCHLGVLFDRAAGGEGLLVRDVVRGSPADHAASRIRPGERILSIDGYPLTTHTDVGRLLTGLMERDIRVHVLGADEATREVTIRPVSYATIRGLLYEHTMDKTRAAVDERSGGRIGYLHVRGMDWPSFERFEQELYKVGHGKDGLIIDVRENGGGFTADHLLTCLSQPVHAFTVPRGGQAGYPQGRMVYARWTKPIVVLCNQNSFSNAEIFSHAIKTLGRGRLVGVATAGGVISTGGTRLRGGATLRLPGRGWFGLENGADMELRGAEPDVRVEITPMDEDGGKDPQRDAAVDALLEDLAVWDARPKVAPHYRSER
;
A
#
# COMPACT_ATOMS: atom_id res chain seq x y z
N ARG A 1 -19.47 15.55 -33.17
CA ARG A 1 -19.40 14.06 -33.17
C ARG A 1 -17.99 13.69 -32.80
N ILE A 2 -17.80 12.83 -31.80
CA ILE A 2 -16.50 12.34 -31.34
C ILE A 2 -16.60 10.82 -31.42
N GLU A 3 -15.75 10.19 -32.21
CA GLU A 3 -15.63 8.73 -32.33
C GLU A 3 -14.16 8.34 -32.24
N GLY A 4 -13.90 7.19 -31.61
CA GLY A 4 -12.72 6.36 -31.83
C GLY A 4 -11.35 6.94 -31.45
N LEU A 5 -10.82 6.53 -30.28
CA LEU A 5 -9.38 6.38 -30.07
C LEU A 5 -9.11 5.35 -28.95
N MET A 6 -9.08 4.08 -29.33
CA MET A 6 -8.58 2.94 -28.55
C MET A 6 -7.78 2.05 -29.50
N ALA A 7 -6.63 1.55 -29.02
CA ALA A 7 -5.72 0.61 -29.69
C ALA A 7 -5.15 1.06 -31.06
N GLY A 8 -3.85 1.42 -31.06
CA GLY A 8 -3.06 1.63 -32.27
C GLY A 8 -1.58 1.37 -32.01
N THR A 9 -1.10 0.19 -32.39
CA THR A 9 0.33 -0.14 -32.43
C THR A 9 1.01 0.70 -33.51
N PHE A 10 1.93 1.59 -33.13
CA PHE A 10 2.67 2.41 -34.10
C PHE A 10 3.76 1.58 -34.79
N ARG A 11 3.50 1.20 -36.05
CA ARG A 11 4.52 0.78 -37.01
C ARG A 11 4.87 1.99 -37.86
N LEU A 12 6.12 2.45 -37.80
CA LEU A 12 6.61 3.58 -38.59
C LEU A 12 7.14 3.08 -39.94
N GLU A 13 6.40 3.35 -41.01
CA GLU A 13 6.91 3.30 -42.38
C GLU A 13 7.01 4.73 -42.93
N ARG A 14 8.08 5.02 -43.67
CA ARG A 14 8.36 6.33 -44.27
C ARG A 14 7.57 6.46 -45.57
N GLU A 15 6.86 7.57 -45.74
CA GLU A 15 6.43 8.01 -47.08
C GLU A 15 6.63 9.52 -47.25
N ALA A 16 6.87 9.94 -48.50
CA ALA A 16 7.44 11.25 -48.84
C ALA A 16 6.37 12.33 -49.09
N ALA A 17 6.77 13.60 -48.94
CA ALA A 17 5.87 14.75 -49.03
C ALA A 17 5.51 15.17 -50.46
N ALA A 18 4.26 15.62 -50.63
CA ALA A 18 3.76 16.38 -51.78
C ALA A 18 2.87 17.55 -51.27
N PRO A 19 2.69 18.64 -52.04
CA PRO A 19 2.51 19.98 -51.47
C PRO A 19 1.08 20.39 -51.10
N ALA A 20 0.99 21.43 -50.25
CA ALA A 20 -0.26 21.97 -49.72
C ALA A 20 -1.03 22.85 -50.71
N ALA A 21 -2.37 22.78 -50.64
CA ALA A 21 -3.30 23.67 -51.34
C ALA A 21 -3.85 24.77 -50.41
N GLU A 22 -4.24 25.90 -51.01
CA GLU A 22 -4.69 27.11 -50.32
C GLU A 22 -6.03 26.95 -49.58
N LYS A 23 -6.28 27.82 -48.58
CA LYS A 23 -7.59 27.98 -47.92
C LYS A 23 -8.22 29.33 -48.31
N PRO A 24 -9.53 29.39 -48.58
CA PRO A 24 -10.22 30.60 -49.03
C PRO A 24 -10.52 31.58 -47.88
N ALA A 25 -10.65 32.86 -48.23
CA ALA A 25 -11.04 33.94 -47.34
C ALA A 25 -12.54 33.88 -46.96
N SER A 26 -12.91 34.49 -45.83
CA SER A 26 -14.29 34.62 -45.36
C SER A 26 -14.72 36.08 -45.24
N ASP A 27 -15.69 36.49 -46.05
CA ASP A 27 -16.36 37.80 -45.95
C ASP A 27 -17.18 37.94 -44.65
N LYS A 28 -17.23 39.16 -44.10
CA LYS A 28 -18.38 39.70 -43.36
C LYS A 28 -18.46 41.23 -43.50
N PRO A 29 -19.66 41.84 -43.60
CA PRO A 29 -19.84 43.23 -44.03
C PRO A 29 -19.84 44.26 -42.89
N ALA A 30 -19.66 45.53 -43.27
CA ALA A 30 -19.67 46.70 -42.39
C ALA A 30 -21.03 47.43 -42.32
N PRO A 31 -21.25 48.31 -41.31
CA PRO A 31 -22.25 49.38 -41.35
C PRO A 31 -21.62 50.78 -41.58
N GLY A 32 -22.39 51.71 -42.16
CA GLY A 32 -22.02 53.13 -42.35
C GLY A 32 -21.95 53.92 -41.04
N LYS A 33 -21.07 54.93 -40.90
CA LYS A 33 -21.13 56.31 -41.44
C LYS A 33 -22.18 57.21 -40.76
N ASP A 34 -21.67 58.15 -39.95
CA ASP A 34 -22.04 59.57 -39.94
C ASP A 34 -20.85 60.40 -39.41
N ALA A 35 -20.80 61.70 -39.72
CA ALA A 35 -19.70 62.65 -39.49
C ALA A 35 -20.31 64.07 -39.27
N PRO A 36 -19.54 65.19 -39.19
CA PRO A 36 -18.11 65.41 -38.89
C PRO A 36 -17.99 66.10 -37.50
N ALA A 37 -17.06 66.99 -37.10
CA ALA A 37 -15.81 67.57 -37.64
C ALA A 37 -14.91 67.99 -36.46
N ASP A 38 -13.60 68.22 -36.68
CA ASP A 38 -13.03 69.59 -36.68
C ASP A 38 -11.61 69.58 -37.29
N GLU A 39 -11.19 70.70 -37.87
CA GLU A 39 -9.86 70.86 -38.50
C GLU A 39 -8.88 71.50 -37.51
N ASP A 40 -7.62 71.04 -37.48
CA ASP A 40 -6.49 71.98 -37.47
C ASP A 40 -5.18 71.31 -37.90
N ALA A 41 -4.39 72.01 -38.71
CA ALA A 41 -3.22 71.46 -39.38
C ALA A 41 -1.98 72.33 -39.25
N LYS A 42 -0.85 71.73 -38.82
CA LYS A 42 0.48 71.78 -39.48
C LYS A 42 1.61 71.25 -38.59
N GLY A 43 2.56 70.54 -39.20
CA GLY A 43 3.83 70.17 -38.54
C GLY A 43 4.55 68.97 -39.16
N GLU A 44 4.95 69.05 -40.43
CA GLU A 44 5.81 68.02 -41.04
C GLU A 44 7.20 67.97 -40.39
N LYS A 45 7.74 66.75 -40.24
CA LYS A 45 9.15 66.45 -40.52
C LYS A 45 9.39 64.96 -40.73
N ASP A 46 10.20 64.64 -41.74
CA ASP A 46 10.44 63.29 -42.24
C ASP A 46 11.06 62.32 -41.23
N GLY A 47 10.79 61.04 -41.43
CA GLY A 47 11.30 59.93 -40.61
C GLY A 47 11.01 58.57 -41.26
N ASP A 48 11.62 58.32 -42.42
CA ASP A 48 11.55 57.05 -43.13
C ASP A 48 12.28 55.93 -42.36
N ASP A 49 11.54 54.92 -41.88
CA ASP A 49 12.09 53.58 -41.60
C ASP A 49 10.96 52.52 -41.64
N ALA A 50 10.58 52.13 -42.86
CA ALA A 50 9.54 51.12 -43.10
C ALA A 50 10.01 49.70 -42.72
N LYS A 51 9.96 49.39 -41.42
CA LYS A 51 10.45 48.14 -40.84
C LYS A 51 9.63 46.92 -41.31
N LYS A 52 10.08 46.29 -42.40
CA LYS A 52 9.51 45.02 -42.92
C LYS A 52 9.40 43.97 -41.79
N PRO A 53 8.26 43.28 -41.65
CA PRO A 53 8.17 42.16 -40.73
C PRO A 53 9.10 41.03 -41.22
N LYS A 54 10.02 40.59 -40.35
CA LYS A 54 10.76 39.36 -40.59
C LYS A 54 9.78 38.20 -40.58
N LYS A 55 9.67 37.52 -41.72
CA LYS A 55 9.06 36.20 -41.82
C LYS A 55 10.07 35.23 -41.21
N ASP A 56 9.82 34.78 -39.98
CA ASP A 56 10.61 33.68 -39.42
C ASP A 56 10.34 32.44 -40.27
N GLU A 57 11.36 32.00 -41.01
CA GLU A 57 11.34 30.73 -41.70
C GLU A 57 11.40 29.61 -40.65
N ASP A 58 10.45 28.69 -40.70
CA ASP A 58 10.46 27.47 -39.87
C ASP A 58 11.77 26.71 -40.14
N LYS A 59 12.75 26.89 -39.23
CA LYS A 59 13.93 26.06 -39.21
C LYS A 59 13.50 24.64 -38.86
N LEU A 60 13.39 23.80 -39.90
CA LEU A 60 13.28 22.36 -39.77
C LEU A 60 14.38 21.85 -38.84
N VAL A 61 13.99 21.51 -37.61
CA VAL A 61 14.87 20.87 -36.64
C VAL A 61 15.03 19.42 -37.08
N GLU A 62 16.15 19.12 -37.72
CA GLU A 62 16.51 17.74 -38.04
C GLU A 62 16.86 17.01 -36.73
N ILE A 63 16.05 16.02 -36.38
CA ILE A 63 16.29 15.18 -35.21
C ILE A 63 17.25 14.07 -35.63
N ASP A 64 18.52 14.25 -35.29
CA ASP A 64 19.52 13.20 -35.36
C ASP A 64 19.25 12.15 -34.28
N PHE A 65 18.89 10.93 -34.70
CA PHE A 65 18.69 9.77 -33.83
C PHE A 65 19.93 8.85 -33.71
N GLU A 66 20.98 9.07 -34.51
CA GLU A 66 22.17 8.22 -34.52
C GLU A 66 22.97 8.41 -33.22
N GLY A 67 23.40 7.32 -32.58
CA GLY A 67 24.10 7.39 -31.28
C GLY A 67 23.33 8.14 -30.17
N LEU A 68 21.98 8.21 -30.22
CA LEU A 68 21.19 8.94 -29.21
C LEU A 68 21.40 8.39 -27.79
N ALA A 69 21.62 7.07 -27.66
CA ALA A 69 21.94 6.43 -26.38
C ALA A 69 23.33 6.84 -25.84
N ASP A 70 24.32 6.98 -26.73
CA ASP A 70 25.70 7.39 -26.38
C ASP A 70 25.78 8.86 -25.97
N ARG A 71 24.80 9.67 -26.39
CA ARG A 71 24.64 11.09 -26.04
C ARG A 71 23.86 11.33 -24.73
N LEU A 72 23.52 10.27 -23.99
CA LEU A 72 22.80 10.39 -22.72
C LEU A 72 23.69 11.00 -21.62
N GLN A 73 23.28 12.16 -21.10
CA GLN A 73 23.95 12.83 -19.99
C GLN A 73 23.15 12.70 -18.70
N ARG A 74 23.78 12.21 -17.63
CA ARG A 74 23.18 12.15 -16.30
C ARG A 74 23.25 13.52 -15.61
N ILE A 75 22.11 14.17 -15.45
CA ILE A 75 21.98 15.25 -14.47
C ILE A 75 22.03 14.65 -13.06
N SER A 76 22.91 15.18 -12.23
CA SER A 76 23.08 14.75 -10.84
C SER A 76 22.84 15.93 -9.92
N ILE A 77 21.69 15.91 -9.23
CA ILE A 77 21.35 16.88 -8.19
C ILE A 77 21.77 16.22 -6.85
N PRO A 78 22.63 16.86 -6.03
CA PRO A 78 23.03 16.27 -4.75
C PRO A 78 21.93 16.38 -3.69
N ASN A 79 21.75 15.31 -2.91
CA ASN A 79 20.84 15.25 -1.75
C ASN A 79 19.37 15.55 -2.09
N SER A 80 18.88 14.91 -3.15
CA SER A 80 17.51 15.00 -3.63
C SER A 80 16.97 13.64 -4.08
N ASN A 81 15.65 13.58 -4.23
CA ASN A 81 14.91 12.43 -4.74
C ASN A 81 13.81 12.95 -5.67
N GLU A 82 14.01 12.80 -6.98
CA GLU A 82 13.16 13.36 -8.03
C GLU A 82 12.06 12.38 -8.46
N GLY A 83 10.85 12.90 -8.64
CA GLY A 83 9.75 12.16 -9.26
C GLY A 83 8.82 13.09 -10.04
N ASN A 84 7.91 12.49 -10.83
CA ASN A 84 6.95 13.21 -11.67
C ASN A 84 7.64 14.24 -12.59
N LEU A 85 8.55 13.75 -13.43
CA LEU A 85 9.29 14.54 -14.43
C LEU A 85 8.32 15.08 -15.50
N LEU A 86 8.34 16.40 -15.71
CA LEU A 86 7.43 17.14 -16.58
C LEU A 86 8.22 18.13 -17.44
N TRP A 87 8.41 17.81 -18.71
CA TRP A 87 9.01 18.70 -19.70
C TRP A 87 8.05 19.81 -20.12
N SER A 88 8.56 21.04 -20.22
CA SER A 88 7.83 22.15 -20.84
C SER A 88 7.62 21.87 -22.34
N PRO A 89 6.56 22.41 -22.97
CA PRO A 89 6.26 22.14 -24.38
C PRO A 89 7.33 22.63 -25.37
N ASP A 90 8.19 23.57 -24.94
CA ASP A 90 9.34 24.04 -25.71
C ASP A 90 10.64 23.26 -25.44
N GLY A 91 10.59 22.19 -24.63
CA GLY A 91 11.74 21.34 -24.29
C GLY A 91 12.80 21.99 -23.41
N LYS A 92 12.62 23.25 -22.98
CA LYS A 92 13.66 24.03 -22.28
C LYS A 92 13.64 23.88 -20.76
N ARG A 93 12.54 23.42 -20.16
CA ARG A 93 12.42 23.30 -18.70
C ARG A 93 11.97 21.91 -18.32
N LEU A 94 12.61 21.34 -17.31
CA LEU A 94 12.18 20.10 -16.68
C LEU A 94 11.74 20.39 -15.26
N ALA A 95 10.43 20.31 -15.02
CA ALA A 95 9.85 20.39 -13.68
C ALA A 95 9.73 19.00 -13.07
N PHE A 96 9.84 18.91 -11.74
CA PHE A 96 9.75 17.66 -11.00
C PHE A 96 9.36 17.93 -9.54
N ARG A 97 8.77 16.94 -8.87
CA ARG A 97 8.70 16.94 -7.41
C ARG A 97 10.05 16.48 -6.88
N ALA A 98 10.57 17.16 -5.87
CA ALA A 98 11.70 16.67 -5.09
C ALA A 98 11.64 17.15 -3.65
N ASN A 99 12.29 16.41 -2.75
CA ASN A 99 12.85 17.01 -1.55
C ASN A 99 14.26 17.49 -1.87
N VAL A 100 14.54 18.79 -1.75
CA VAL A 100 15.89 19.35 -1.94
C VAL A 100 16.31 20.04 -0.66
N LYS A 101 17.40 19.57 -0.04
CA LYS A 101 17.94 20.08 1.24
C LYS A 101 16.86 20.15 2.36
N GLY A 102 16.06 19.09 2.49
CA GLY A 102 15.00 18.98 3.51
C GLY A 102 13.67 19.59 3.10
N GLN A 103 13.60 20.34 2.00
CA GLN A 103 12.37 20.97 1.54
C GLN A 103 11.67 20.17 0.45
N ASP A 104 10.51 19.58 0.73
CA ASP A 104 9.62 19.04 -0.31
C ASP A 104 9.00 20.20 -1.13
N GLY A 105 8.76 19.96 -2.41
CA GLY A 105 8.32 20.99 -3.32
C GLY A 105 8.27 20.57 -4.78
N LEU A 106 7.72 21.48 -5.58
CA LEU A 106 7.91 21.51 -7.02
C LEU A 106 9.19 22.28 -7.33
N TYR A 107 10.10 21.66 -8.05
CA TYR A 107 11.35 22.25 -8.54
C TYR A 107 11.36 22.24 -10.07
N ALA A 108 12.19 23.09 -10.67
CA ALA A 108 12.51 22.99 -12.08
C ALA A 108 13.96 23.41 -12.37
N ILE A 109 14.49 22.84 -13.44
CA ILE A 109 15.76 23.20 -14.08
C ILE A 109 15.49 23.70 -15.50
N THR A 110 16.43 24.47 -16.06
CA THR A 110 16.38 24.95 -17.45
C THR A 110 17.53 24.34 -18.23
N PHE A 111 17.20 23.55 -19.25
CA PHE A 111 18.17 22.92 -20.14
C PHE A 111 18.62 23.87 -21.27
N PRO A 112 19.88 23.74 -21.74
CA PRO A 112 20.96 22.96 -21.15
C PRO A 112 21.70 23.72 -20.03
N ASP A 113 21.54 25.04 -19.94
CA ASP A 113 22.52 25.94 -19.30
C ASP A 113 22.38 26.11 -17.79
N LYS A 114 21.25 25.73 -17.18
CA LYS A 114 20.96 26.02 -15.76
C LYS A 114 20.29 24.84 -15.05
N LEU A 115 21.16 23.94 -14.58
CA LEU A 115 20.78 22.64 -14.02
C LEU A 115 20.59 22.66 -12.49
N GLU A 116 20.74 23.81 -11.83
CA GLU A 116 20.43 23.97 -10.41
C GLU A 116 18.90 24.00 -10.18
N PRO A 117 18.34 23.15 -9.30
CA PRO A 117 16.91 23.13 -9.04
C PRO A 117 16.40 24.42 -8.40
N ALA A 118 15.62 25.20 -9.15
CA ALA A 118 14.88 26.32 -8.62
C ALA A 118 13.53 25.85 -8.06
N LYS A 119 13.25 26.12 -6.78
CA LYS A 119 11.94 25.83 -6.19
C LYS A 119 10.89 26.75 -6.82
N LEU A 120 9.85 26.17 -7.42
CA LEU A 120 8.73 26.89 -8.02
C LEU A 120 7.56 27.05 -7.05
N ALA A 121 7.23 25.99 -6.30
CA ALA A 121 6.08 25.98 -5.40
C ALA A 121 6.20 24.90 -4.31
N GLY A 122 5.15 24.78 -3.48
CA GLY A 122 4.92 23.57 -2.68
C GLY A 122 4.75 22.32 -3.56
N ALA A 123 4.73 21.14 -2.95
CA ALA A 123 4.61 19.89 -3.68
C ALA A 123 3.32 19.88 -4.52
N PRO A 124 3.37 19.46 -5.81
CA PRO A 124 2.20 19.51 -6.66
C PRO A 124 1.19 18.45 -6.21
N GLY A 125 -0.10 18.81 -6.33
CA GLY A 125 -1.21 17.88 -6.14
C GLY A 125 -1.43 16.96 -7.34
N ARG A 126 -2.68 16.54 -7.58
CA ARG A 126 -2.98 15.57 -8.64
C ARG A 126 -2.98 16.21 -10.03
N GLY A 127 -2.53 15.45 -11.04
CA GLY A 127 -2.64 15.82 -12.45
C GLY A 127 -1.75 16.98 -12.88
N ALA A 128 -0.55 17.08 -12.30
CA ALA A 128 0.43 18.09 -12.66
C ALA A 128 0.84 17.98 -14.14
N ARG A 129 0.74 19.08 -14.89
CA ARG A 129 1.13 19.18 -16.31
C ARG A 129 1.49 20.60 -16.70
N TRP A 130 2.29 20.75 -17.75
CA TRP A 130 2.47 22.04 -18.41
C TRP A 130 1.30 22.35 -19.35
N LEU A 131 1.03 23.63 -19.54
CA LEU A 131 0.24 24.18 -20.63
C LEU A 131 1.18 24.88 -21.61
N ALA A 132 0.93 24.71 -22.92
CA ALA A 132 1.64 25.46 -23.96
C ALA A 132 1.21 26.93 -23.94
N GLU A 133 -0.11 27.16 -23.85
CA GLU A 133 -0.70 28.49 -23.69
C GLU A 133 -1.76 28.46 -22.57
N PRO A 134 -1.68 29.38 -21.59
CA PRO A 134 -0.51 30.19 -21.26
C PRO A 134 0.63 29.31 -20.75
N LYS A 135 1.89 29.64 -21.06
CA LYS A 135 3.08 28.94 -20.53
C LYS A 135 3.05 28.91 -19.00
N ALA A 136 2.68 27.76 -18.44
CA ALA A 136 2.41 27.61 -17.01
C ALA A 136 2.35 26.13 -16.62
N LEU A 137 2.63 25.83 -15.35
CA LEU A 137 2.31 24.52 -14.78
C LEU A 137 0.95 24.58 -14.08
N VAL A 138 0.13 23.53 -14.22
CA VAL A 138 -1.16 23.42 -13.53
C VAL A 138 -1.34 22.06 -12.85
N TRP A 139 -2.06 22.03 -11.72
CA TRP A 139 -2.46 20.82 -11.00
C TRP A 139 -3.73 21.05 -10.16
N LEU A 140 -4.23 20.01 -9.48
CA LEU A 140 -5.32 20.09 -8.50
C LEU A 140 -4.80 19.93 -7.07
N ASP A 141 -4.85 21.00 -6.28
CA ASP A 141 -4.53 21.00 -4.83
C ASP A 141 -5.82 20.96 -4.00
N GLY A 142 -6.04 19.90 -3.22
CA GLY A 142 -7.29 19.70 -2.47
C GLY A 142 -8.56 19.77 -3.34
N GLY A 143 -8.45 19.52 -4.65
CA GLY A 143 -9.53 19.68 -5.63
C GLY A 143 -9.65 21.08 -6.27
N LYS A 144 -8.87 22.07 -5.82
CA LYS A 144 -8.78 23.41 -6.41
C LYS A 144 -7.75 23.42 -7.55
N PRO A 145 -8.08 23.92 -8.75
CA PRO A 145 -7.07 24.21 -9.77
C PRO A 145 -6.04 25.21 -9.25
N VAL A 146 -4.76 24.88 -9.41
CA VAL A 146 -3.63 25.78 -9.16
C VAL A 146 -2.89 25.97 -10.47
N ARG A 147 -2.47 27.21 -10.74
CA ARG A 147 -1.54 27.59 -11.80
C ARG A 147 -0.28 28.16 -11.18
N VAL A 148 0.88 27.72 -11.65
CA VAL A 148 2.17 28.39 -11.44
C VAL A 148 2.60 28.99 -12.77
N ASP A 149 2.81 30.31 -12.80
CA ASP A 149 3.40 30.98 -13.95
C ASP A 149 4.89 30.67 -14.11
N GLU A 150 5.51 31.12 -15.21
CA GLU A 150 6.93 30.87 -15.47
C GLU A 150 7.86 31.39 -14.37
N ARG A 151 7.42 32.37 -13.58
CA ARG A 151 8.15 33.04 -12.49
C ARG A 151 7.99 32.32 -11.13
N GLY A 152 7.22 31.24 -11.06
CA GLY A 152 6.98 30.50 -9.82
C GLY A 152 5.79 31.01 -9.00
N LYS A 153 4.99 31.97 -9.48
CA LYS A 153 3.85 32.48 -8.71
C LYS A 153 2.67 31.50 -8.76
N ALA A 154 2.46 30.75 -7.69
CA ALA A 154 1.28 29.93 -7.49
C ALA A 154 0.01 30.78 -7.29
N THR A 155 -1.04 30.49 -8.05
CA THR A 155 -2.38 31.08 -7.94
C THR A 155 -3.43 29.96 -7.88
N SER A 156 -4.26 29.94 -6.84
CA SER A 156 -5.36 28.97 -6.68
C SER A 156 -6.68 29.54 -7.15
N TYR A 157 -7.41 28.80 -7.98
CA TYR A 157 -8.71 29.17 -8.54
C TYR A 157 -9.81 28.37 -7.84
N ALA A 158 -10.12 28.75 -6.60
CA ALA A 158 -11.29 28.22 -5.92
C ALA A 158 -12.57 28.80 -6.54
N PHE A 159 -13.43 27.93 -7.06
CA PHE A 159 -14.78 28.29 -7.48
C PHE A 159 -15.80 27.35 -6.83
N ARG A 160 -17.04 27.80 -6.77
CA ARG A 160 -18.21 26.98 -6.42
C ARG A 160 -19.22 27.15 -7.55
N THR A 161 -19.93 26.09 -7.89
CA THR A 161 -20.99 26.12 -8.89
C THR A 161 -22.17 25.33 -8.36
N TRP A 162 -23.38 25.75 -8.71
CA TRP A 162 -24.58 24.98 -8.44
C TRP A 162 -24.67 23.83 -9.45
N ALA A 163 -24.95 22.62 -8.96
CA ALA A 163 -25.09 21.44 -9.80
C ALA A 163 -26.31 20.65 -9.35
N GLU A 164 -27.40 20.79 -10.11
CA GLU A 164 -28.63 20.04 -9.91
C GLU A 164 -28.53 18.68 -10.62
N ARG A 165 -29.06 17.63 -9.98
CA ARG A 165 -29.04 16.25 -10.48
C ARG A 165 -30.26 15.51 -9.97
N GLU A 166 -30.97 14.83 -10.85
CA GLU A 166 -31.91 13.80 -10.43
C GLU A 166 -31.14 12.60 -9.88
N LEU A 167 -31.46 12.20 -8.65
CA LEU A 167 -30.64 11.27 -7.89
C LEU A 167 -30.63 9.86 -8.49
N GLY A 168 -31.79 9.35 -8.89
CA GLY A 168 -31.93 8.02 -9.49
C GLY A 168 -31.16 7.86 -10.80
N PRO A 169 -31.42 8.69 -11.82
CA PRO A 169 -30.64 8.70 -13.06
C PRO A 169 -29.14 8.92 -12.84
N TRP A 170 -28.76 9.70 -11.82
CA TRP A 170 -27.36 9.85 -11.44
C TRP A 170 -26.76 8.56 -10.86
N HIS A 171 -27.47 7.88 -9.97
CA HIS A 171 -27.07 6.58 -9.41
C HIS A 171 -26.98 5.49 -10.49
N ARG A 172 -27.92 5.47 -11.44
CA ARG A 172 -27.88 4.62 -12.64
C ARG A 172 -26.59 4.81 -13.45
N VAL A 173 -26.15 6.05 -13.65
CA VAL A 173 -24.88 6.34 -14.36
C VAL A 173 -23.65 5.79 -13.63
N ILE A 174 -23.62 5.86 -12.30
CA ILE A 174 -22.52 5.34 -11.47
C ILE A 174 -22.50 3.80 -11.54
N PHE A 175 -23.65 3.16 -11.36
CA PHE A 175 -23.83 1.72 -11.52
C PHE A 175 -23.38 1.23 -12.90
N ASP A 176 -23.85 1.88 -13.97
CA ASP A 176 -23.49 1.51 -15.34
C ASP A 176 -21.99 1.72 -15.63
N GLU A 177 -21.35 2.71 -14.99
CA GLU A 177 -19.90 2.89 -15.08
C GLU A 177 -19.15 1.79 -14.31
N ALA A 178 -19.63 1.37 -13.13
CA ALA A 178 -19.04 0.27 -12.38
C ALA A 178 -19.12 -1.06 -13.16
N TRP A 179 -20.28 -1.34 -13.74
CA TRP A 179 -20.52 -2.51 -14.58
C TRP A 179 -19.61 -2.54 -15.82
N ARG A 180 -19.46 -1.39 -16.52
CA ARG A 180 -18.56 -1.24 -17.68
C ARG A 180 -17.10 -1.51 -17.31
N TRP A 181 -16.63 -0.91 -16.22
CA TRP A 181 -15.27 -1.13 -15.74
C TRP A 181 -15.01 -2.62 -15.45
N MET A 182 -15.93 -3.31 -14.78
CA MET A 182 -15.77 -4.73 -14.52
C MET A 182 -15.76 -5.57 -15.81
N ARG A 183 -16.66 -5.28 -16.76
CA ARG A 183 -16.67 -5.91 -18.10
C ARG A 183 -15.33 -5.77 -18.83
N ASP A 184 -14.73 -4.59 -18.74
CA ASP A 184 -13.55 -4.22 -19.53
C ASP A 184 -12.22 -4.62 -18.86
N THR A 185 -12.22 -4.99 -17.57
CA THR A 185 -10.99 -5.26 -16.81
C THR A 185 -10.99 -6.52 -15.94
N PHE A 186 -12.10 -7.27 -15.81
CA PHE A 186 -12.10 -8.51 -15.04
C PHE A 186 -11.18 -9.57 -15.66
N TYR A 187 -10.49 -10.35 -14.82
CA TYR A 187 -9.38 -11.20 -15.27
C TYR A 187 -9.79 -12.35 -16.20
N ASP A 188 -10.97 -12.96 -16.01
CA ASP A 188 -11.55 -13.92 -16.94
C ASP A 188 -12.45 -13.17 -17.94
N PRO A 189 -12.11 -13.10 -19.24
CA PRO A 189 -12.91 -12.41 -20.24
C PRO A 189 -14.31 -13.04 -20.46
N ARG A 190 -14.58 -14.23 -19.88
CA ARG A 190 -15.90 -14.86 -19.87
C ARG A 190 -16.69 -14.58 -18.57
N MET A 191 -16.19 -13.71 -17.70
CA MET A 191 -16.85 -13.26 -16.47
C MET A 191 -17.26 -14.43 -15.54
N GLY A 192 -16.42 -15.47 -15.40
CA GLY A 192 -16.75 -16.67 -14.64
C GLY A 192 -17.84 -17.54 -15.29
N GLY A 193 -18.03 -17.41 -16.60
CA GLY A 193 -19.12 -18.04 -17.35
C GLY A 193 -20.50 -17.38 -17.16
N LYS A 194 -20.55 -16.18 -16.58
CA LYS A 194 -21.79 -15.44 -16.29
C LYS A 194 -22.21 -14.54 -17.46
N ASP A 195 -23.51 -14.44 -17.73
CA ASP A 195 -24.03 -13.38 -18.60
C ASP A 195 -24.02 -12.04 -17.84
N TRP A 196 -22.92 -11.31 -18.02
CA TRP A 196 -22.73 -10.00 -17.41
C TRP A 196 -23.74 -8.96 -17.90
N THR A 197 -24.32 -9.12 -19.10
CA THR A 197 -25.36 -8.21 -19.62
C THR A 197 -26.70 -8.46 -18.93
N ALA A 198 -27.08 -9.72 -18.73
CA ALA A 198 -28.27 -10.09 -17.95
C ALA A 198 -28.13 -9.67 -16.47
N ILE A 199 -26.94 -9.83 -15.88
CA ILE A 199 -26.65 -9.32 -14.52
C ILE A 199 -26.86 -7.80 -14.47
N ARG A 200 -26.36 -7.02 -15.45
CA ARG A 200 -26.63 -5.57 -15.50
C ARG A 200 -28.13 -5.26 -15.43
N ALA A 201 -28.92 -5.95 -16.26
CA ALA A 201 -30.34 -5.71 -16.37
C ALA A 201 -31.08 -5.99 -15.04
N ARG A 202 -30.63 -7.00 -14.28
CA ARG A 202 -31.23 -7.38 -12.98
C ARG A 202 -31.05 -6.31 -11.88
N TYR A 203 -29.92 -5.62 -11.83
CA TYR A 203 -29.61 -4.65 -10.77
C TYR A 203 -29.80 -3.18 -11.18
N ALA A 204 -29.89 -2.90 -12.48
CA ALA A 204 -30.02 -1.58 -13.07
C ALA A 204 -31.11 -0.70 -12.44
N ASP A 205 -32.34 -1.21 -12.39
CA ASP A 205 -33.50 -0.41 -11.95
C ASP A 205 -33.54 -0.30 -10.42
N ALA A 206 -32.98 -1.28 -9.70
CA ALA A 206 -32.75 -1.19 -8.27
C ALA A 206 -31.74 -0.07 -7.95
N ALA A 207 -30.65 0.04 -8.72
CA ALA A 207 -29.65 1.11 -8.55
C ALA A 207 -30.26 2.50 -8.80
N GLU A 208 -31.16 2.61 -9.78
CA GLU A 208 -31.89 3.84 -10.11
C GLU A 208 -32.95 4.24 -9.07
N ALA A 209 -33.52 3.27 -8.34
CA ALA A 209 -34.48 3.53 -7.27
C ALA A 209 -33.83 4.09 -5.98
N THR A 210 -32.53 3.84 -5.76
CA THR A 210 -31.83 4.18 -4.51
C THR A 210 -31.81 5.68 -4.19
N ARG A 211 -31.87 6.00 -2.89
CA ARG A 211 -31.95 7.36 -2.32
C ARG A 211 -30.75 7.73 -1.45
N THR A 212 -29.92 6.76 -1.07
CA THR A 212 -28.67 6.98 -0.35
C THR A 212 -27.47 6.39 -1.11
N ARG A 213 -26.26 6.80 -0.72
CA ARG A 213 -25.03 6.18 -1.24
C ARG A 213 -24.89 4.75 -0.76
N ASP A 214 -25.25 4.48 0.49
CA ASP A 214 -25.11 3.18 1.13
C ASP A 214 -26.06 2.14 0.50
N GLU A 215 -27.25 2.56 0.05
CA GLU A 215 -28.13 1.72 -0.79
C GLU A 215 -27.52 1.43 -2.17
N LEU A 216 -26.96 2.44 -2.85
CA LEU A 216 -26.28 2.23 -4.14
C LEU A 216 -25.02 1.36 -3.98
N GLU A 217 -24.30 1.50 -2.86
CA GLU A 217 -23.14 0.68 -2.51
C GLU A 217 -23.55 -0.78 -2.43
N GLN A 218 -24.58 -1.11 -1.65
CA GLN A 218 -25.16 -2.45 -1.56
C GLN A 218 -25.61 -3.00 -2.93
N VAL A 219 -26.29 -2.21 -3.77
CA VAL A 219 -26.73 -2.68 -5.10
C VAL A 219 -25.55 -3.00 -6.02
N VAL A 220 -24.51 -2.16 -6.02
CA VAL A 220 -23.30 -2.43 -6.82
C VAL A 220 -22.54 -3.63 -6.25
N GLU A 221 -22.39 -3.75 -4.93
CA GLU A 221 -21.70 -4.89 -4.32
C GLU A 221 -22.44 -6.21 -4.54
N MET A 222 -23.78 -6.24 -4.50
CA MET A 222 -24.56 -7.42 -4.91
C MET A 222 -24.33 -7.79 -6.38
N MET A 223 -24.28 -6.81 -7.29
CA MET A 223 -23.97 -7.06 -8.71
C MET A 223 -22.55 -7.62 -8.89
N LEU A 224 -21.57 -7.12 -8.15
CA LEU A 224 -20.20 -7.66 -8.17
C LEU A 224 -20.15 -9.09 -7.60
N GLY A 225 -20.87 -9.37 -6.52
CA GLY A 225 -20.93 -10.68 -5.86
C GLY A 225 -21.36 -11.83 -6.76
N GLU A 226 -22.16 -11.57 -7.81
CA GLU A 226 -22.56 -12.57 -8.82
C GLU A 226 -21.37 -13.19 -9.60
N LEU A 227 -20.21 -12.53 -9.61
CA LEU A 227 -18.96 -13.07 -10.17
C LEU A 227 -18.30 -14.12 -9.27
N ASN A 228 -18.64 -14.16 -7.98
CA ASN A 228 -18.04 -15.05 -6.97
C ASN A 228 -16.50 -15.07 -7.03
N ALA A 229 -15.89 -13.88 -6.97
CA ALA A 229 -14.45 -13.68 -7.14
C ALA A 229 -13.87 -12.76 -6.05
N SER A 230 -12.61 -12.98 -5.70
CA SER A 230 -11.88 -12.17 -4.73
C SER A 230 -11.56 -10.78 -5.27
N HIS A 231 -11.11 -9.90 -4.36
CA HIS A 231 -10.67 -8.55 -4.70
C HIS A 231 -11.72 -7.68 -5.42
N LEU A 232 -13.00 -8.02 -5.32
CA LEU A 232 -14.10 -7.12 -5.59
C LEU A 232 -14.28 -6.09 -4.45
N GLY A 233 -15.05 -5.05 -4.70
CA GLY A 233 -15.37 -4.03 -3.72
C GLY A 233 -15.69 -2.69 -4.38
N PHE A 234 -16.73 -2.04 -3.90
CA PHE A 234 -17.18 -0.74 -4.37
C PHE A 234 -17.56 0.12 -3.17
N GLY A 235 -17.27 1.41 -3.22
CA GLY A 235 -17.84 2.32 -2.25
C GLY A 235 -17.20 3.68 -2.18
N TRP A 236 -17.78 4.56 -1.36
CA TRP A 236 -17.18 5.86 -1.11
C TRP A 236 -16.14 5.75 -0.01
N ARG A 237 -14.90 6.18 -0.31
CA ARG A 237 -13.96 6.56 0.75
C ARG A 237 -14.52 7.77 1.52
N SER A 238 -15.33 7.48 2.53
CA SER A 238 -15.64 8.44 3.58
C SER A 238 -14.31 8.96 4.13
N PRO A 239 -14.03 10.28 4.06
CA PRO A 239 -12.96 10.87 4.85
C PRO A 239 -13.38 10.69 6.31
N GLY A 240 -12.93 9.59 6.91
CA GLY A 240 -13.58 8.96 8.07
C GLY A 240 -13.95 9.98 9.11
N TYR A 241 -15.26 10.14 9.37
CA TYR A 241 -15.87 11.31 9.98
C TYR A 241 -15.02 11.85 11.14
N ARG A 242 -14.38 12.99 10.91
CA ARG A 242 -13.59 13.71 11.90
C ARG A 242 -14.31 15.00 12.31
N PRO A 243 -15.39 14.97 13.12
CA PRO A 243 -15.86 16.16 13.79
C PRO A 243 -14.73 16.71 14.66
N ASP A 244 -14.49 18.00 14.52
CA ASP A 244 -13.61 18.76 15.38
C ASP A 244 -14.26 18.84 16.77
N GLY A 245 -13.72 18.12 17.75
CA GLY A 245 -14.29 18.05 19.10
C GLY A 245 -13.92 16.78 19.86
N TRP A 246 -14.20 16.80 21.17
CA TRP A 246 -14.06 15.64 22.06
C TRP A 246 -14.97 14.48 21.61
N ARG A 247 -14.49 13.24 21.82
CA ARG A 247 -15.29 12.02 21.67
C ARG A 247 -14.99 11.05 22.80
N PRO A 248 -16.00 10.36 23.35
CA PRO A 248 -15.74 9.25 24.25
C PRO A 248 -14.92 8.19 23.52
N THR A 249 -13.74 7.89 24.06
CA THR A 249 -12.86 6.84 23.55
C THR A 249 -12.64 5.84 24.68
N THR A 250 -12.78 4.55 24.39
CA THR A 250 -12.35 3.50 25.33
C THR A 250 -10.83 3.50 25.39
N CYS A 251 -10.29 3.92 26.53
CA CYS A 251 -8.85 3.94 26.77
C CYS A 251 -8.40 2.58 27.33
N HIS A 252 -7.10 2.29 27.30
CA HIS A 252 -6.57 0.98 27.71
C HIS A 252 -5.35 1.10 28.63
N LEU A 253 -5.31 0.23 29.65
CA LEU A 253 -4.20 0.14 30.61
C LEU A 253 -3.16 -0.93 30.23
N GLY A 254 -3.57 -1.93 29.44
CA GLY A 254 -2.74 -3.09 29.07
C GLY A 254 -2.77 -4.26 30.05
N VAL A 255 -3.80 -4.34 30.87
CA VAL A 255 -4.08 -5.48 31.75
C VAL A 255 -5.01 -6.47 31.04
N LEU A 256 -4.65 -7.76 31.05
CA LEU A 256 -5.52 -8.85 30.59
C LEU A 256 -6.02 -9.62 31.82
N PHE A 257 -7.33 -9.81 31.91
CA PHE A 257 -7.98 -10.41 33.08
C PHE A 257 -8.32 -11.88 32.87
N ASP A 258 -8.27 -12.66 33.95
CA ASP A 258 -9.00 -13.91 34.09
C ASP A 258 -10.32 -13.62 34.83
N ARG A 259 -11.45 -13.83 34.13
CA ARG A 259 -12.79 -13.67 34.70
C ARG A 259 -13.37 -14.97 35.27
N ALA A 260 -12.80 -16.13 34.92
CA ALA A 260 -13.23 -17.43 35.41
C ALA A 260 -12.74 -17.69 36.85
N ALA A 261 -11.62 -17.05 37.25
CA ALA A 261 -11.05 -17.11 38.59
C ALA A 261 -11.96 -16.60 39.75
N GLY A 262 -13.11 -16.00 39.46
CA GLY A 262 -14.06 -15.55 40.49
C GLY A 262 -13.49 -14.49 41.46
N GLY A 263 -13.96 -14.52 42.71
CA GLY A 263 -13.42 -13.71 43.83
C GLY A 263 -13.73 -12.21 43.78
N GLU A 264 -13.18 -11.47 44.75
CA GLU A 264 -13.30 -10.00 44.83
C GLU A 264 -12.35 -9.32 43.84
N GLY A 265 -12.87 -8.38 43.03
CA GLY A 265 -12.09 -7.79 41.94
C GLY A 265 -11.90 -8.73 40.75
N LEU A 266 -10.99 -8.35 39.84
CA LEU A 266 -10.60 -9.16 38.67
C LEU A 266 -9.13 -9.60 38.79
N LEU A 267 -8.88 -10.90 38.57
CA LEU A 267 -7.53 -11.46 38.56
C LEU A 267 -6.77 -11.01 37.31
N VAL A 268 -5.55 -10.51 37.47
CA VAL A 268 -4.65 -10.17 36.38
C VAL A 268 -4.02 -11.45 35.84
N ARG A 269 -4.45 -11.87 34.65
CA ARG A 269 -3.89 -13.03 33.93
C ARG A 269 -2.52 -12.71 33.33
N ASP A 270 -2.40 -11.53 32.72
CA ASP A 270 -1.20 -11.11 31.99
C ASP A 270 -1.16 -9.58 31.88
N VAL A 271 0.03 -9.01 31.70
CA VAL A 271 0.24 -7.57 31.54
C VAL A 271 1.04 -7.35 30.27
N VAL A 272 0.47 -6.55 29.34
CA VAL A 272 1.04 -6.33 28.02
C VAL A 272 2.35 -5.55 28.14
N ARG A 273 3.45 -6.12 27.65
CA ARG A 273 4.78 -5.53 27.68
C ARG A 273 4.79 -4.10 27.10
N GLY A 274 5.41 -3.17 27.81
CA GLY A 274 5.52 -1.75 27.43
C GLY A 274 4.23 -0.93 27.58
N SER A 275 3.12 -1.55 27.98
CA SER A 275 1.86 -0.85 28.25
C SER A 275 1.92 -0.06 29.57
N PRO A 276 1.01 0.90 29.81
CA PRO A 276 1.01 1.68 31.05
C PRO A 276 1.02 0.84 32.34
N ALA A 277 0.35 -0.31 32.36
CA ALA A 277 0.35 -1.21 33.52
C ALA A 277 1.71 -1.88 33.80
N ASP A 278 2.52 -2.09 32.76
CA ASP A 278 3.89 -2.65 32.83
C ASP A 278 4.94 -1.60 33.26
N HIS A 279 4.59 -0.31 33.28
CA HIS A 279 5.54 0.75 33.61
C HIS A 279 5.99 0.67 35.07
N ALA A 280 7.26 1.02 35.32
CA ALA A 280 7.90 0.89 36.63
C ALA A 280 7.29 1.74 37.75
N ALA A 281 6.36 2.66 37.42
CA ALA A 281 5.56 3.43 38.37
C ALA A 281 4.22 2.75 38.74
N SER A 282 3.65 1.92 37.85
CA SER A 282 2.37 1.24 38.06
C SER A 282 2.56 -0.19 38.57
N ARG A 283 3.54 -0.92 38.04
CA ARG A 283 3.96 -2.27 38.48
C ARG A 283 2.80 -3.23 38.75
N ILE A 284 1.79 -3.28 37.89
CA ILE A 284 0.78 -4.33 37.96
C ILE A 284 1.43 -5.62 37.47
N ARG A 285 1.16 -6.75 38.12
CA ARG A 285 1.76 -8.06 37.81
C ARG A 285 0.69 -9.14 37.58
N PRO A 286 0.99 -10.16 36.75
CA PRO A 286 0.20 -11.39 36.72
C PRO A 286 0.06 -12.01 38.13
N GLY A 287 -1.14 -12.51 38.44
CA GLY A 287 -1.49 -13.07 39.76
C GLY A 287 -2.07 -12.07 40.77
N GLU A 288 -1.92 -10.76 40.56
CA GLU A 288 -2.54 -9.74 41.40
C GLU A 288 -4.04 -9.54 41.07
N ARG A 289 -4.80 -8.91 41.96
CA ARG A 289 -6.21 -8.56 41.70
C ARG A 289 -6.42 -7.06 41.60
N ILE A 290 -7.20 -6.62 40.63
CA ILE A 290 -7.70 -5.24 40.58
C ILE A 290 -9.08 -5.20 41.25
N LEU A 291 -9.15 -4.51 42.40
CA LEU A 291 -10.33 -4.39 43.24
C LEU A 291 -11.26 -3.26 42.78
N SER A 292 -10.71 -2.14 42.28
CA SER A 292 -11.52 -1.02 41.77
C SER A 292 -10.80 -0.20 40.70
N ILE A 293 -11.58 0.50 39.86
CA ILE A 293 -11.10 1.50 38.88
C ILE A 293 -11.86 2.80 39.12
N ASP A 294 -11.13 3.90 39.33
CA ASP A 294 -11.64 5.22 39.74
C ASP A 294 -12.63 5.18 40.91
N GLY A 295 -12.42 4.24 41.85
CA GLY A 295 -13.28 4.00 43.00
C GLY A 295 -14.50 3.11 42.74
N TYR A 296 -14.78 2.71 41.50
CA TYR A 296 -15.83 1.74 41.17
C TYR A 296 -15.33 0.31 41.41
N PRO A 297 -15.93 -0.47 42.33
CA PRO A 297 -15.52 -1.85 42.57
C PRO A 297 -15.67 -2.73 41.33
N LEU A 298 -14.69 -3.61 41.11
CA LEU A 298 -14.74 -4.59 40.03
C LEU A 298 -15.33 -5.91 40.53
N THR A 299 -16.11 -6.52 39.65
CA THR A 299 -16.65 -7.88 39.79
C THR A 299 -16.43 -8.62 38.47
N THR A 300 -16.59 -9.94 38.47
CA THR A 300 -16.59 -10.77 37.24
C THR A 300 -17.55 -10.28 36.16
N HIS A 301 -18.62 -9.56 36.52
CA HIS A 301 -19.62 -8.99 35.62
C HIS A 301 -19.38 -7.52 35.24
N THR A 302 -18.37 -6.84 35.81
CA THR A 302 -18.14 -5.42 35.54
C THR A 302 -17.63 -5.20 34.11
N ASP A 303 -18.30 -4.32 33.37
CA ASP A 303 -17.83 -3.79 32.09
C ASP A 303 -16.71 -2.77 32.31
N VAL A 304 -15.48 -3.26 32.22
CA VAL A 304 -14.26 -2.45 32.33
C VAL A 304 -14.13 -1.47 31.15
N GLY A 305 -14.64 -1.80 29.96
CA GLY A 305 -14.61 -0.92 28.80
C GLY A 305 -15.41 0.36 29.04
N ARG A 306 -16.58 0.24 29.69
CA ARG A 306 -17.38 1.39 30.13
C ARG A 306 -16.62 2.26 31.14
N LEU A 307 -15.97 1.68 32.15
CA LEU A 307 -15.18 2.42 33.14
C LEU A 307 -13.95 3.12 32.55
N LEU A 308 -13.34 2.53 31.52
CA LEU A 308 -12.18 3.11 30.82
C LEU A 308 -12.57 4.10 29.71
N THR A 309 -13.85 4.26 29.39
CA THR A 309 -14.30 5.19 28.33
C THR A 309 -14.33 6.63 28.83
N GLY A 310 -13.60 7.53 28.15
CA GLY A 310 -13.52 8.94 28.54
C GLY A 310 -12.53 9.77 27.71
N LEU A 311 -11.93 10.77 28.35
CA LEU A 311 -10.77 11.52 27.84
C LEU A 311 -9.51 10.62 27.83
N MET A 312 -8.63 10.83 26.85
CA MET A 312 -7.32 10.15 26.78
C MET A 312 -6.32 10.76 27.77
N GLU A 313 -6.54 12.03 28.12
CA GLU A 313 -5.67 12.88 28.92
C GLU A 313 -5.93 12.76 30.43
N ARG A 314 -6.86 11.91 30.85
CA ARG A 314 -7.15 11.65 32.26
C ARG A 314 -6.23 10.56 32.80
N ASP A 315 -5.82 10.69 34.05
CA ASP A 315 -5.20 9.61 34.78
C ASP A 315 -6.28 8.74 35.45
N ILE A 316 -6.05 7.43 35.52
CA ILE A 316 -7.00 6.43 36.03
C ILE A 316 -6.43 5.85 37.31
N ARG A 317 -7.19 5.91 38.41
CA ARG A 317 -6.81 5.29 39.68
C ARG A 317 -7.24 3.84 39.71
N VAL A 318 -6.35 2.96 40.13
CA VAL A 318 -6.56 1.51 40.13
C VAL A 318 -6.16 0.99 41.50
N HIS A 319 -7.11 0.36 42.21
CA HIS A 319 -6.83 -0.26 43.50
C HIS A 319 -6.45 -1.73 43.28
N VAL A 320 -5.25 -2.12 43.70
CA VAL A 320 -4.63 -3.43 43.43
C VAL A 320 -4.37 -4.14 44.76
N LEU A 321 -4.78 -5.40 44.84
CA LEU A 321 -4.35 -6.36 45.87
C LEU A 321 -3.14 -7.13 45.33
N GLY A 322 -2.00 -6.98 45.98
CA GLY A 322 -0.77 -7.70 45.67
C GLY A 322 -0.84 -9.18 46.05
N ALA A 323 0.08 -9.97 45.53
CA ALA A 323 0.23 -11.39 45.88
C ALA A 323 0.74 -11.62 47.34
N ASP A 324 1.10 -10.54 48.03
CA ASP A 324 1.43 -10.46 49.46
C ASP A 324 0.22 -10.06 50.33
N GLU A 325 -1.00 -10.07 49.76
CA GLU A 325 -2.25 -9.58 50.35
C GLU A 325 -2.23 -8.08 50.72
N ALA A 326 -1.22 -7.31 50.29
CA ALA A 326 -1.13 -5.88 50.53
C ALA A 326 -1.89 -5.08 49.45
N THR A 327 -2.75 -4.16 49.89
CA THR A 327 -3.48 -3.26 48.98
C THR A 327 -2.71 -1.99 48.67
N ARG A 328 -2.73 -1.55 47.40
CA ARG A 328 -2.15 -0.27 46.95
C ARG A 328 -3.04 0.42 45.91
N GLU A 329 -3.06 1.75 45.91
CA GLU A 329 -3.58 2.54 44.79
C GLU A 329 -2.44 2.85 43.81
N VAL A 330 -2.68 2.68 42.51
CA VAL A 330 -1.77 3.09 41.44
C VAL A 330 -2.49 3.99 40.44
N THR A 331 -1.83 5.07 40.05
CA THR A 331 -2.36 6.04 39.07
C THR A 331 -1.71 5.79 37.71
N ILE A 332 -2.53 5.59 36.67
CA ILE A 332 -2.09 5.16 35.35
C ILE A 332 -2.66 6.09 34.26
N ARG A 333 -1.77 6.68 33.46
CA ARG A 333 -2.14 7.36 32.21
C ARG A 333 -2.44 6.28 31.14
N PRO A 334 -3.67 6.15 30.63
CA PRO A 334 -4.00 5.10 29.68
C PRO A 334 -3.51 5.44 28.26
N VAL A 335 -3.64 4.48 27.34
CA VAL A 335 -3.32 4.64 25.92
C VAL A 335 -4.51 4.32 25.01
N SER A 336 -4.41 4.74 23.74
CA SER A 336 -5.44 4.47 22.72
C SER A 336 -5.52 3.00 22.32
N TYR A 337 -6.65 2.58 21.76
CA TYR A 337 -6.82 1.24 21.17
C TYR A 337 -5.74 0.93 20.11
N ALA A 338 -5.39 1.91 19.26
CA ALA A 338 -4.35 1.74 18.25
C ALA A 338 -2.97 1.47 18.86
N THR A 339 -2.64 2.18 19.95
CA THR A 339 -1.39 1.99 20.70
C THR A 339 -1.35 0.61 21.37
N ILE A 340 -2.38 0.24 22.13
CA ILE A 340 -2.36 -1.04 22.85
C ILE A 340 -2.42 -2.25 21.91
N ARG A 341 -3.11 -2.14 20.76
CA ARG A 341 -3.12 -3.19 19.74
C ARG A 341 -1.72 -3.45 19.17
N GLY A 342 -0.90 -2.40 19.03
CA GLY A 342 0.52 -2.54 18.65
C GLY A 342 1.35 -3.24 19.71
N LEU A 343 1.20 -2.85 20.98
CA LEU A 343 1.92 -3.47 22.10
C LEU A 343 1.50 -4.94 22.33
N LEU A 344 0.19 -5.24 22.25
CA LEU A 344 -0.34 -6.59 22.38
C LEU A 344 0.17 -7.53 21.27
N TYR A 345 0.35 -7.00 20.05
CA TYR A 345 0.98 -7.75 18.97
C TYR A 345 2.43 -8.12 19.32
N GLU A 346 3.27 -7.18 19.73
CA GLU A 346 4.66 -7.48 20.12
C GLU A 346 4.74 -8.44 21.32
N HIS A 347 3.87 -8.25 22.33
CA HIS A 347 3.76 -9.15 23.49
C HIS A 347 3.41 -10.58 23.09
N THR A 348 2.49 -10.74 22.14
CA THR A 348 2.13 -12.06 21.58
C THR A 348 3.32 -12.66 20.83
N MET A 349 4.03 -11.87 20.02
CA MET A 349 5.22 -12.35 19.29
C MET A 349 6.34 -12.80 20.23
N ASP A 350 6.59 -12.08 21.33
CA ASP A 350 7.59 -12.47 22.32
C ASP A 350 7.22 -13.78 23.03
N LYS A 351 5.94 -13.96 23.41
CA LYS A 351 5.46 -15.22 24.00
C LYS A 351 5.51 -16.39 23.01
N THR A 352 5.15 -16.17 21.75
CA THR A 352 5.25 -17.21 20.70
C THR A 352 6.70 -17.60 20.43
N ARG A 353 7.63 -16.65 20.39
CA ARG A 353 9.07 -16.91 20.27
C ARG A 353 9.60 -17.73 21.44
N ALA A 354 9.23 -17.40 22.67
CA ALA A 354 9.63 -18.16 23.86
C ALA A 354 9.13 -19.62 23.79
N ALA A 355 7.87 -19.84 23.40
CA ALA A 355 7.32 -21.20 23.26
C ALA A 355 8.01 -22.02 22.13
N VAL A 356 8.35 -21.38 21.01
CA VAL A 356 9.13 -22.02 19.93
C VAL A 356 10.56 -22.31 20.37
N ASP A 357 11.20 -21.41 21.11
CA ASP A 357 12.55 -21.59 21.67
C ASP A 357 12.58 -22.79 22.63
N GLU A 358 11.66 -22.82 23.59
CA GLU A 358 11.50 -23.92 24.56
C GLU A 358 11.26 -25.27 23.86
N ARG A 359 10.22 -25.36 23.00
CA ARG A 359 9.85 -26.62 22.32
C ARG A 359 10.94 -27.13 21.38
N SER A 360 11.70 -26.23 20.74
CA SER A 360 12.77 -26.60 19.81
C SER A 360 14.13 -26.82 20.47
N GLY A 361 14.25 -26.70 21.79
CA GLY A 361 15.54 -26.74 22.49
C GLY A 361 16.50 -25.64 22.04
N GLY A 362 15.98 -24.45 21.74
CA GLY A 362 16.71 -23.30 21.24
C GLY A 362 17.10 -23.38 19.76
N ARG A 363 16.74 -24.43 19.01
CA ARG A 363 17.20 -24.63 17.62
C ARG A 363 16.45 -23.81 16.58
N ILE A 364 15.19 -23.45 16.82
CA ILE A 364 14.33 -22.79 15.82
C ILE A 364 14.12 -21.31 16.17
N GLY A 365 14.10 -20.46 15.15
CA GLY A 365 13.66 -19.07 15.23
C GLY A 365 12.21 -18.92 14.76
N TYR A 366 11.54 -17.86 15.21
CA TYR A 366 10.16 -17.55 14.80
C TYR A 366 9.99 -16.07 14.43
N LEU A 367 9.45 -15.82 13.24
CA LEU A 367 8.96 -14.51 12.82
C LEU A 367 7.56 -14.62 12.22
N HIS A 368 6.86 -13.49 12.19
CA HIS A 368 5.54 -13.35 11.58
C HIS A 368 5.56 -12.18 10.61
N VAL A 369 5.09 -12.42 9.39
CA VAL A 369 4.97 -11.43 8.31
C VAL A 369 3.53 -10.95 8.31
N ARG A 370 3.29 -9.79 8.91
CA ARG A 370 1.94 -9.27 9.18
C ARG A 370 1.18 -8.73 7.95
N GLY A 371 1.91 -8.38 6.90
CA GLY A 371 1.40 -7.86 5.63
C GLY A 371 2.42 -8.09 4.53
N MET A 372 2.04 -7.97 3.27
CA MET A 372 2.99 -8.01 2.14
C MET A 372 3.27 -6.59 1.63
N ASP A 373 3.74 -5.71 2.50
CA ASP A 373 4.13 -4.33 2.21
C ASP A 373 5.60 -4.06 2.57
N TRP A 374 6.11 -2.86 2.20
CA TRP A 374 7.50 -2.48 2.48
C TRP A 374 7.85 -2.51 3.97
N PRO A 375 7.07 -1.92 4.91
CA PRO A 375 7.37 -2.01 6.33
C PRO A 375 7.45 -3.45 6.86
N SER A 376 6.60 -4.35 6.35
CA SER A 376 6.62 -5.76 6.74
C SER A 376 7.82 -6.50 6.14
N PHE A 377 8.24 -6.16 4.91
CA PHE A 377 9.44 -6.72 4.30
C PHE A 377 10.74 -6.23 4.97
N GLU A 378 10.87 -4.93 5.22
CA GLU A 378 12.00 -4.34 5.96
C GLU A 378 12.14 -4.98 7.35
N ARG A 379 11.00 -5.20 8.04
CA ARG A 379 10.98 -5.93 9.30
C ARG A 379 11.37 -7.40 9.14
N PHE A 380 10.90 -8.09 8.11
CA PHE A 380 11.29 -9.46 7.81
C PHE A 380 12.81 -9.59 7.65
N GLU A 381 13.45 -8.70 6.86
CA GLU A 381 14.92 -8.69 6.72
C GLU A 381 15.65 -8.47 8.05
N GLN A 382 15.15 -7.58 8.92
CA GLN A 382 15.71 -7.37 10.26
C GLN A 382 15.54 -8.60 11.16
N GLU A 383 14.36 -9.24 11.12
CA GLU A 383 14.05 -10.41 11.93
C GLU A 383 14.84 -11.65 11.46
N LEU A 384 15.20 -11.79 10.17
CA LEU A 384 16.13 -12.83 9.69
C LEU A 384 17.46 -12.84 10.47
N TYR A 385 17.97 -11.68 10.86
CA TYR A 385 19.12 -11.59 11.75
C TYR A 385 18.71 -11.74 13.21
N LYS A 386 17.73 -10.97 13.69
CA LYS A 386 17.38 -10.88 15.12
C LYS A 386 16.90 -12.21 15.71
N VAL A 387 16.05 -12.97 15.00
CA VAL A 387 15.54 -14.28 15.46
C VAL A 387 16.19 -15.46 14.76
N GLY A 388 16.85 -15.27 13.62
CA GLY A 388 17.57 -16.34 12.91
C GLY A 388 19.02 -16.54 13.37
N HIS A 389 19.65 -15.56 14.03
CA HIS A 389 21.03 -15.68 14.48
C HIS A 389 21.21 -16.85 15.47
N GLY A 390 22.13 -17.77 15.16
CA GLY A 390 22.40 -18.97 15.97
C GLY A 390 21.36 -20.09 15.80
N LYS A 391 20.28 -19.89 15.03
CA LYS A 391 19.23 -20.89 14.81
C LYS A 391 19.55 -21.81 13.63
N ASP A 392 19.02 -23.02 13.67
CA ASP A 392 19.12 -24.02 12.62
C ASP A 392 17.94 -24.01 11.66
N GLY A 393 16.74 -23.66 12.13
CA GLY A 393 15.55 -23.52 11.30
C GLY A 393 14.80 -22.22 11.60
N LEU A 394 13.91 -21.82 10.70
CA LEU A 394 13.05 -20.65 10.88
C LEU A 394 11.59 -20.99 10.56
N ILE A 395 10.68 -20.71 11.49
CA ILE A 395 9.24 -20.66 11.23
C ILE A 395 8.90 -19.25 10.73
N ILE A 396 8.23 -19.18 9.58
CA ILE A 396 7.72 -17.96 8.96
C ILE A 396 6.20 -18.00 9.02
N ASP A 397 5.59 -17.23 9.90
CA ASP A 397 4.14 -17.19 10.03
C ASP A 397 3.52 -16.14 9.09
N VAL A 398 2.55 -16.56 8.27
CA VAL A 398 1.73 -15.71 7.39
C VAL A 398 0.22 -15.85 7.68
N ARG A 399 -0.17 -16.46 8.82
CA ARG A 399 -1.54 -16.41 9.34
C ARG A 399 -1.95 -14.95 9.56
N GLU A 400 -3.23 -14.61 9.40
CA GLU A 400 -3.74 -13.24 9.52
C GLU A 400 -3.13 -12.19 8.56
N ASN A 401 -2.32 -12.60 7.57
CA ASN A 401 -1.71 -11.70 6.60
C ASN A 401 -2.67 -11.45 5.41
N GLY A 402 -3.24 -10.25 5.36
CA GLY A 402 -4.17 -9.81 4.29
C GLY A 402 -3.54 -9.53 2.92
N GLY A 403 -2.26 -9.84 2.71
CA GLY A 403 -1.57 -9.70 1.43
C GLY A 403 -1.00 -8.31 1.14
N GLY A 404 -0.84 -7.99 -0.15
CA GLY A 404 -0.04 -6.85 -0.64
C GLY A 404 0.70 -7.18 -1.94
N PHE A 405 2.02 -7.02 -1.99
CA PHE A 405 2.85 -7.22 -3.20
C PHE A 405 4.30 -7.70 -2.97
N THR A 406 4.78 -7.88 -1.74
CA THR A 406 6.20 -8.20 -1.45
C THR A 406 6.59 -9.69 -1.44
N ALA A 407 5.71 -10.63 -1.78
CA ALA A 407 6.02 -12.07 -1.78
C ALA A 407 7.31 -12.43 -2.53
N ASP A 408 7.53 -11.89 -3.73
CA ASP A 408 8.74 -12.16 -4.54
C ASP A 408 10.03 -11.59 -3.90
N HIS A 409 9.90 -10.53 -3.10
CA HIS A 409 11.03 -10.02 -2.30
C HIS A 409 11.37 -11.01 -1.18
N LEU A 410 10.39 -11.56 -0.47
CA LEU A 410 10.60 -12.63 0.51
C LEU A 410 11.20 -13.87 -0.15
N LEU A 411 10.69 -14.29 -1.31
CA LEU A 411 11.24 -15.42 -2.07
C LEU A 411 12.69 -15.18 -2.51
N THR A 412 13.07 -13.94 -2.83
CA THR A 412 14.48 -13.60 -3.11
C THR A 412 15.38 -13.85 -1.91
N CYS A 413 14.94 -13.49 -0.70
CA CYS A 413 15.63 -13.77 0.57
C CYS A 413 15.69 -15.26 0.95
N LEU A 414 14.81 -16.10 0.40
CA LEU A 414 14.68 -17.51 0.80
C LEU A 414 15.23 -18.49 -0.25
N SER A 415 15.08 -18.20 -1.54
CA SER A 415 15.23 -19.17 -2.64
C SER A 415 16.34 -18.84 -3.64
N GLN A 416 17.07 -17.73 -3.48
CA GLN A 416 18.27 -17.45 -4.28
C GLN A 416 19.27 -18.63 -4.18
N PRO A 417 19.95 -19.07 -5.25
CA PRO A 417 20.91 -20.17 -5.18
C PRO A 417 22.26 -19.76 -4.56
N VAL A 418 23.05 -20.72 -4.06
CA VAL A 418 24.52 -20.58 -3.88
C VAL A 418 25.24 -21.44 -4.92
N HIS A 419 26.37 -20.98 -5.42
CA HIS A 419 27.22 -21.73 -6.37
C HIS A 419 28.54 -22.23 -5.77
N ALA A 420 28.86 -21.81 -4.53
CA ALA A 420 30.07 -22.17 -3.81
C ALA A 420 29.87 -21.92 -2.31
N PHE A 421 30.82 -22.37 -1.48
CA PHE A 421 31.03 -21.86 -0.12
C PHE A 421 32.40 -21.19 -0.04
N THR A 422 32.56 -20.26 0.90
CA THR A 422 33.84 -19.58 1.16
C THR A 422 34.29 -19.89 2.59
N VAL A 423 35.60 -19.97 2.80
CA VAL A 423 36.19 -20.16 4.13
C VAL A 423 37.18 -19.01 4.36
N PRO A 424 36.88 -18.06 5.26
CA PRO A 424 37.83 -17.02 5.62
C PRO A 424 38.95 -17.62 6.49
N ARG A 425 40.15 -17.05 6.42
CA ARG A 425 41.30 -17.48 7.24
C ARG A 425 40.94 -17.41 8.73
N GLY A 426 40.88 -18.57 9.39
CA GLY A 426 40.55 -18.67 10.82
C GLY A 426 39.07 -18.53 11.17
N GLY A 427 38.16 -18.58 10.20
CA GLY A 427 36.71 -18.55 10.45
C GLY A 427 35.95 -19.73 9.83
N GLN A 428 34.64 -19.74 10.02
CA GLN A 428 33.76 -20.82 9.57
C GLN A 428 33.37 -20.69 8.09
N ALA A 429 33.02 -21.83 7.48
CA ALA A 429 32.52 -21.88 6.11
C ALA A 429 31.16 -21.16 5.98
N GLY A 430 30.99 -20.35 4.93
CA GLY A 430 29.75 -19.62 4.65
C GLY A 430 29.78 -18.89 3.31
N TYR A 431 28.69 -18.24 2.95
CA TYR A 431 28.63 -17.38 1.76
C TYR A 431 28.72 -15.89 2.18
N PRO A 432 29.46 -15.01 1.47
CA PRO A 432 29.56 -13.59 1.81
C PRO A 432 28.21 -12.86 1.67
N GLN A 433 27.51 -12.65 2.80
CA GLN A 433 26.19 -12.00 2.84
C GLN A 433 26.22 -10.57 2.28
N GLY A 434 27.27 -9.78 2.59
CA GLY A 434 27.44 -8.40 2.09
C GLY A 434 27.72 -8.27 0.59
N ARG A 435 27.55 -9.33 -0.21
CA ARG A 435 27.56 -9.31 -1.68
C ARG A 435 26.17 -9.54 -2.29
N MET A 436 25.13 -9.69 -1.46
CA MET A 436 23.75 -9.89 -1.89
C MET A 436 22.93 -8.60 -1.79
N VAL A 437 21.83 -8.56 -2.54
CA VAL A 437 20.90 -7.41 -2.55
C VAL A 437 20.08 -7.35 -1.26
N TYR A 438 19.70 -8.51 -0.72
CA TYR A 438 18.89 -8.66 0.49
C TYR A 438 19.53 -9.62 1.49
N ALA A 439 19.08 -9.54 2.74
CA ALA A 439 19.34 -10.54 3.77
C ALA A 439 18.81 -11.92 3.33
N ARG A 440 19.56 -13.00 3.58
CA ARG A 440 19.24 -14.34 3.07
C ARG A 440 19.21 -15.43 4.13
N TRP A 441 18.18 -16.27 4.10
CA TRP A 441 18.05 -17.49 4.90
C TRP A 441 18.16 -18.77 4.05
N THR A 442 19.21 -19.55 4.29
CA THR A 442 19.54 -20.76 3.51
C THR A 442 19.21 -22.08 4.19
N LYS A 443 18.95 -22.08 5.50
CA LYS A 443 18.62 -23.28 6.26
C LYS A 443 17.12 -23.66 6.06
N PRO A 444 16.63 -24.80 6.60
CA PRO A 444 15.24 -25.20 6.48
C PRO A 444 14.27 -24.15 7.03
N ILE A 445 13.05 -24.16 6.49
CA ILE A 445 11.93 -23.34 6.94
C ILE A 445 10.65 -24.16 6.94
N VAL A 446 9.74 -23.78 7.82
CA VAL A 446 8.32 -24.12 7.74
C VAL A 446 7.52 -22.82 7.70
N VAL A 447 6.43 -22.81 6.93
CA VAL A 447 5.54 -21.66 6.81
C VAL A 447 4.20 -21.98 7.44
N LEU A 448 3.73 -21.14 8.36
CA LEU A 448 2.40 -21.23 8.95
C LEU A 448 1.39 -20.43 8.13
N CYS A 449 0.26 -21.04 7.80
CA CYS A 449 -0.80 -20.40 7.02
C CYS A 449 -2.19 -20.78 7.53
N ASN A 450 -3.18 -19.93 7.27
CA ASN A 450 -4.57 -20.19 7.64
C ASN A 450 -5.55 -19.52 6.66
N GLN A 451 -6.86 -19.66 6.91
CA GLN A 451 -7.93 -19.12 6.07
C GLN A 451 -7.92 -17.58 5.95
N ASN A 452 -7.16 -16.87 6.79
CA ASN A 452 -6.99 -15.43 6.74
C ASN A 452 -5.69 -14.99 6.03
N SER A 453 -4.81 -15.93 5.66
CA SER A 453 -3.74 -15.70 4.70
C SER A 453 -4.36 -15.45 3.31
N PHE A 454 -4.35 -14.20 2.86
CA PHE A 454 -5.10 -13.76 1.67
C PHE A 454 -4.16 -13.11 0.63
N SER A 455 -4.55 -13.16 -0.66
CA SER A 455 -3.87 -12.43 -1.73
C SER A 455 -2.38 -12.79 -1.83
N ASN A 456 -1.50 -11.81 -1.69
CA ASN A 456 -0.06 -12.04 -1.84
C ASN A 456 0.56 -12.91 -0.73
N ALA A 457 -0.11 -13.10 0.41
CA ALA A 457 0.30 -14.11 1.41
C ALA A 457 0.00 -15.54 0.95
N GLU A 458 -1.11 -15.73 0.23
CA GLU A 458 -1.46 -16.99 -0.42
C GLU A 458 -0.56 -17.29 -1.63
N ILE A 459 -0.24 -16.27 -2.44
CA ILE A 459 0.75 -16.40 -3.52
C ILE A 459 2.11 -16.85 -2.97
N PHE A 460 2.56 -16.28 -1.84
CA PHE A 460 3.76 -16.74 -1.14
C PHE A 460 3.65 -18.21 -0.69
N SER A 461 2.52 -18.60 -0.08
CA SER A 461 2.29 -19.97 0.38
C SER A 461 2.32 -20.99 -0.78
N HIS A 462 1.62 -20.70 -1.89
CA HIS A 462 1.67 -21.49 -3.12
C HIS A 462 3.09 -21.58 -3.71
N ALA A 463 3.84 -20.48 -3.70
CA ALA A 463 5.21 -20.45 -4.21
C ALA A 463 6.17 -21.28 -3.36
N ILE A 464 6.01 -21.31 -2.04
CA ILE A 464 6.83 -22.13 -1.14
C ILE A 464 6.70 -23.63 -1.46
N LYS A 465 5.47 -24.11 -1.72
CA LYS A 465 5.20 -25.48 -2.21
C LYS A 465 5.76 -25.70 -3.61
N THR A 466 5.43 -24.82 -4.56
CA THR A 466 5.81 -24.93 -5.98
C THR A 466 7.33 -24.97 -6.18
N LEU A 467 8.08 -24.25 -5.34
CA LEU A 467 9.55 -24.23 -5.36
C LEU A 467 10.20 -25.31 -4.47
N GLY A 468 9.41 -26.12 -3.75
CA GLY A 468 9.91 -27.11 -2.79
C GLY A 468 10.77 -26.49 -1.66
N ARG A 469 10.49 -25.24 -1.26
CA ARG A 469 11.38 -24.48 -0.36
C ARG A 469 11.23 -24.87 1.12
N GLY A 470 10.07 -25.39 1.52
CA GLY A 470 9.74 -25.80 2.87
C GLY A 470 8.27 -26.27 2.94
N ARG A 471 7.87 -26.84 4.07
CA ARG A 471 6.48 -27.29 4.29
C ARG A 471 5.55 -26.14 4.71
N LEU A 472 4.29 -26.21 4.29
CA LEU A 472 3.19 -25.44 4.85
C LEU A 472 2.50 -26.21 5.98
N VAL A 473 2.15 -25.50 7.07
CA VAL A 473 1.42 -26.06 8.22
C VAL A 473 0.26 -25.15 8.58
N GLY A 474 -0.89 -25.75 8.94
CA GLY A 474 -2.09 -25.02 9.38
C GLY A 474 -3.35 -25.45 8.61
N VAL A 475 -4.08 -24.51 8.04
CA VAL A 475 -5.26 -24.82 7.18
C VAL A 475 -5.14 -24.13 5.84
N ALA A 476 -5.95 -24.55 4.87
CA ALA A 476 -6.01 -23.95 3.53
C ALA A 476 -6.18 -22.43 3.62
N THR A 477 -5.47 -21.71 2.75
CA THR A 477 -5.58 -20.26 2.65
C THR A 477 -6.87 -19.82 1.95
N ALA A 478 -7.14 -18.52 1.92
CA ALA A 478 -8.45 -17.96 1.57
C ALA A 478 -9.02 -18.28 0.17
N GLY A 479 -8.19 -18.68 -0.80
CA GLY A 479 -8.60 -18.91 -2.19
C GLY A 479 -8.87 -17.62 -2.95
N GLY A 480 -8.02 -16.60 -2.78
CA GLY A 480 -8.26 -15.27 -3.36
C GLY A 480 -6.97 -14.57 -3.75
N VAL A 481 -6.66 -14.53 -5.05
CA VAL A 481 -5.35 -14.11 -5.58
C VAL A 481 -5.41 -13.20 -6.81
N ILE A 482 -6.58 -12.87 -7.35
CA ILE A 482 -6.64 -11.96 -8.52
C ILE A 482 -5.98 -10.62 -8.19
N SER A 483 -4.89 -10.32 -8.90
CA SER A 483 -4.18 -9.05 -8.78
C SER A 483 -5.07 -7.89 -9.18
N THR A 484 -5.12 -6.88 -8.31
CA THR A 484 -6.11 -5.81 -8.39
C THR A 484 -5.50 -4.42 -8.45
N GLY A 485 -6.10 -3.57 -9.26
CA GLY A 485 -5.98 -2.11 -9.15
C GLY A 485 -7.21 -1.50 -8.48
N GLY A 486 -7.43 -0.21 -8.74
CA GLY A 486 -8.68 0.45 -8.43
C GLY A 486 -8.85 1.74 -9.23
N THR A 487 -10.09 2.09 -9.52
CA THR A 487 -10.46 3.30 -10.27
C THR A 487 -11.40 4.19 -9.44
N ARG A 488 -11.58 5.45 -9.85
CA ARG A 488 -12.54 6.37 -9.24
C ARG A 488 -13.64 6.69 -10.25
N LEU A 489 -14.88 6.42 -9.87
CA LEU A 489 -16.03 6.62 -10.75
C LEU A 489 -16.53 8.07 -10.69
N ARG A 490 -17.40 8.42 -11.65
CA ARG A 490 -18.34 9.53 -11.54
C ARG A 490 -19.10 9.42 -10.20
N GLY A 491 -19.38 10.55 -9.57
CA GLY A 491 -19.93 10.59 -8.21
C GLY A 491 -18.91 10.31 -7.09
N GLY A 492 -17.68 9.93 -7.44
CA GLY A 492 -16.54 9.92 -6.52
C GLY A 492 -16.37 8.66 -5.67
N ALA A 493 -17.16 7.61 -5.94
CA ALA A 493 -16.91 6.27 -5.43
C ALA A 493 -15.58 5.72 -5.96
N THR A 494 -15.02 4.75 -5.25
CA THR A 494 -13.90 3.92 -5.71
C THR A 494 -14.39 2.52 -6.03
N LEU A 495 -13.92 1.96 -7.14
CA LEU A 495 -14.17 0.58 -7.55
C LEU A 495 -12.85 -0.18 -7.58
N ARG A 496 -12.83 -1.37 -6.99
CA ARG A 496 -11.70 -2.30 -7.02
C ARG A 496 -11.73 -3.11 -8.33
N LEU A 497 -10.57 -3.28 -8.97
CA LEU A 497 -10.47 -3.84 -10.33
C LEU A 497 -9.55 -5.08 -10.34
N PRO A 498 -10.09 -6.28 -10.11
CA PRO A 498 -9.35 -7.55 -10.17
C PRO A 498 -9.17 -8.01 -11.63
N GLY A 499 -7.98 -7.75 -12.19
CA GLY A 499 -7.74 -7.84 -13.64
C GLY A 499 -6.51 -8.63 -14.08
N ARG A 500 -5.90 -9.41 -13.19
CA ARG A 500 -4.84 -10.36 -13.53
C ARG A 500 -4.89 -11.59 -12.62
N GLY A 501 -5.29 -12.72 -13.18
CA GLY A 501 -5.31 -14.01 -12.49
C GLY A 501 -3.91 -14.55 -12.23
N TRP A 502 -3.83 -15.54 -11.33
CA TRP A 502 -2.64 -16.34 -11.06
C TRP A 502 -2.96 -17.79 -11.38
N PHE A 503 -2.02 -18.48 -12.03
CA PHE A 503 -2.23 -19.84 -12.55
C PHE A 503 -1.03 -20.71 -12.17
N GLY A 504 -1.30 -21.94 -11.72
CA GLY A 504 -0.26 -22.89 -11.30
C GLY A 504 0.64 -23.32 -12.46
N LEU A 505 1.96 -23.31 -12.24
CA LEU A 505 2.95 -23.64 -13.29
C LEU A 505 2.90 -25.10 -13.76
N GLU A 506 2.40 -26.02 -12.93
CA GLU A 506 2.36 -27.46 -13.23
C GLU A 506 1.33 -27.82 -14.31
N ASN A 507 0.16 -27.17 -14.30
CA ASN A 507 -1.02 -27.58 -15.07
C ASN A 507 -1.88 -26.40 -15.58
N GLY A 508 -1.49 -25.16 -15.34
CA GLY A 508 -2.25 -23.96 -15.70
C GLY A 508 -3.55 -23.78 -14.91
N ALA A 509 -3.75 -24.50 -13.80
CA ALA A 509 -4.94 -24.37 -12.98
C ALA A 509 -5.06 -22.96 -12.40
N ASP A 510 -6.24 -22.36 -12.55
CA ASP A 510 -6.60 -21.11 -11.86
C ASP A 510 -6.42 -21.28 -10.34
N MET A 511 -5.72 -20.34 -9.71
CA MET A 511 -5.49 -20.33 -8.27
C MET A 511 -6.60 -19.59 -7.52
N GLU A 512 -7.44 -18.82 -8.23
CA GLU A 512 -8.62 -18.20 -7.67
C GLU A 512 -9.64 -19.27 -7.21
N LEU A 513 -10.22 -19.06 -6.02
CA LEU A 513 -11.03 -20.03 -5.27
C LEU A 513 -10.28 -21.35 -4.94
N ARG A 514 -8.94 -21.37 -5.02
CA ARG A 514 -8.09 -22.53 -4.69
C ARG A 514 -6.93 -22.11 -3.78
N GLY A 515 -7.22 -22.08 -2.48
CA GLY A 515 -6.24 -21.80 -1.44
C GLY A 515 -5.04 -22.75 -1.49
N ALA A 516 -3.90 -22.30 -0.95
CA ALA A 516 -2.73 -23.13 -0.76
C ALA A 516 -3.02 -24.16 0.33
N GLU A 517 -3.23 -25.42 -0.06
CA GLU A 517 -3.42 -26.52 0.89
C GLU A 517 -2.12 -26.80 1.67
N PRO A 518 -2.16 -26.88 3.01
CA PRO A 518 -0.98 -27.15 3.81
C PRO A 518 -0.50 -28.60 3.64
N ASP A 519 0.80 -28.84 3.84
CA ASP A 519 1.37 -30.20 3.85
C ASP A 519 1.05 -30.93 5.16
N VAL A 520 0.90 -30.18 6.26
CA VAL A 520 0.41 -30.69 7.55
C VAL A 520 -0.84 -29.89 7.95
N ARG A 521 -2.02 -30.51 7.76
CA ARG A 521 -3.32 -29.89 8.09
C ARG A 521 -3.60 -30.00 9.59
N VAL A 522 -3.72 -28.85 10.26
CA VAL A 522 -3.99 -28.71 11.69
C VAL A 522 -4.97 -27.56 11.91
N GLU A 523 -6.12 -27.87 12.51
CA GLU A 523 -7.13 -26.87 12.90
C GLU A 523 -6.82 -26.32 14.31
N ILE A 524 -7.27 -25.10 14.59
CA ILE A 524 -7.33 -24.55 15.95
C ILE A 524 -8.80 -24.62 16.38
N THR A 525 -9.09 -25.28 17.51
CA THR A 525 -10.45 -25.32 18.05
C THR A 525 -10.70 -24.14 18.99
N PRO A 526 -11.96 -23.74 19.24
CA PRO A 526 -12.26 -22.71 20.25
C PRO A 526 -11.71 -23.05 21.65
N MET A 527 -11.62 -24.34 21.99
CA MET A 527 -11.04 -24.80 23.26
C MET A 527 -9.51 -24.66 23.31
N ASP A 528 -8.83 -24.64 22.15
CA ASP A 528 -7.41 -24.32 22.09
C ASP A 528 -7.18 -22.82 22.29
N GLU A 529 -8.00 -21.97 21.67
CA GLU A 529 -7.95 -20.51 21.85
C GLU A 529 -8.21 -20.10 23.31
N ASP A 530 -9.29 -20.59 23.91
CA ASP A 530 -9.63 -20.37 25.32
C ASP A 530 -8.54 -20.92 26.27
N GLY A 531 -7.94 -22.07 25.90
CA GLY A 531 -6.85 -22.70 26.62
C GLY A 531 -5.46 -22.07 26.40
N GLY A 532 -5.34 -21.05 25.54
CA GLY A 532 -4.07 -20.41 25.20
C GLY A 532 -3.07 -21.30 24.45
N LYS A 533 -3.56 -22.32 23.74
CA LYS A 533 -2.78 -23.27 22.94
C LYS A 533 -2.69 -22.81 21.48
N ASP A 534 -1.60 -23.17 20.81
CA ASP A 534 -1.44 -22.98 19.37
C ASP A 534 -0.96 -24.31 18.74
N PRO A 535 -1.89 -25.24 18.43
CA PRO A 535 -1.53 -26.55 17.88
C PRO A 535 -0.86 -26.45 16.50
N GLN A 536 -1.12 -25.37 15.74
CA GLN A 536 -0.47 -25.14 14.45
C GLN A 536 0.99 -24.77 14.62
N ARG A 537 1.32 -23.81 15.51
CA ARG A 537 2.71 -23.48 15.87
C ARG A 537 3.46 -24.72 16.34
N ASP A 538 2.83 -25.49 17.20
CA ASP A 538 3.41 -26.71 17.78
C ASP A 538 3.72 -27.75 16.70
N ALA A 539 2.79 -28.01 15.79
CA ALA A 539 3.03 -28.88 14.63
C ALA A 539 4.10 -28.31 13.66
N ALA A 540 4.21 -26.99 13.52
CA ALA A 540 5.25 -26.36 12.70
C ALA A 540 6.66 -26.47 13.31
N VAL A 541 6.77 -26.46 14.64
CA VAL A 541 8.04 -26.78 15.32
C VAL A 541 8.42 -28.24 15.08
N ASP A 542 7.48 -29.16 15.26
CA ASP A 542 7.74 -30.60 15.12
C ASP A 542 8.12 -30.95 13.67
N ALA A 543 7.37 -30.44 12.68
CA ALA A 543 7.70 -30.56 11.26
C ALA A 543 9.09 -29.99 10.93
N LEU A 544 9.43 -28.82 11.45
CA LEU A 544 10.75 -28.24 11.18
C LEU A 544 11.89 -29.02 11.85
N LEU A 545 11.65 -29.67 13.00
CA LEU A 545 12.63 -30.56 13.63
C LEU A 545 12.88 -31.83 12.80
N GLU A 546 11.86 -32.40 12.17
CA GLU A 546 12.00 -33.49 11.19
C GLU A 546 12.82 -33.04 9.96
N ASP A 547 12.49 -31.88 9.38
CA ASP A 547 13.22 -31.32 8.22
C ASP A 547 14.69 -31.04 8.58
N LEU A 548 14.96 -30.63 9.82
CA LEU A 548 16.31 -30.43 10.36
C LEU A 548 17.08 -31.75 10.52
N ALA A 549 16.44 -32.83 10.95
CA ALA A 549 17.09 -34.13 11.04
C ALA A 549 17.57 -34.64 9.66
N VAL A 550 16.76 -34.45 8.61
CA VAL A 550 17.15 -34.73 7.22
C VAL A 550 18.25 -33.77 6.75
N TRP A 551 18.15 -32.48 7.08
CA TRP A 551 19.12 -31.45 6.70
C TRP A 551 20.52 -31.70 7.30
N ASP A 552 20.58 -32.14 8.56
CA ASP A 552 21.80 -32.39 9.32
C ASP A 552 22.52 -33.68 8.90
N ALA A 553 21.76 -34.66 8.40
CA ALA A 553 22.30 -35.93 7.90
C ALA A 553 23.01 -35.83 6.53
N ARG A 554 22.92 -34.69 5.83
CA ARG A 554 23.53 -34.53 4.50
C ARG A 554 25.07 -34.43 4.59
N PRO A 555 25.81 -34.94 3.59
CA PRO A 555 27.27 -34.85 3.56
C PRO A 555 27.76 -33.40 3.64
N LYS A 556 28.63 -33.11 4.63
CA LYS A 556 29.28 -31.80 4.77
C LYS A 556 30.49 -31.76 3.84
N VAL A 557 30.50 -30.84 2.87
CA VAL A 557 31.61 -30.66 1.95
C VAL A 557 32.75 -29.91 2.66
N ALA A 558 33.91 -30.56 2.76
CA ALA A 558 35.12 -29.91 3.26
C ALA A 558 35.84 -29.14 2.13
N PRO A 559 36.54 -28.03 2.43
CA PRO A 559 37.46 -27.43 1.48
C PRO A 559 38.66 -28.36 1.25
N HIS A 560 39.08 -28.51 -0.01
CA HIS A 560 40.37 -29.11 -0.35
C HIS A 560 41.29 -27.98 -0.82
N TYR A 561 42.32 -27.66 -0.05
CA TYR A 561 43.25 -26.58 -0.37
C TYR A 561 44.22 -27.00 -1.48
N ARG A 562 44.69 -26.03 -2.27
CA ARG A 562 45.63 -26.29 -3.38
C ARG A 562 46.94 -26.92 -2.90
N SER A 563 47.35 -26.66 -1.66
CA SER A 563 48.55 -27.22 -1.02
C SER A 563 48.40 -28.67 -0.53
N GLU A 564 47.18 -29.23 -0.60
CA GLU A 564 46.86 -30.61 -0.21
C GLU A 564 46.75 -31.55 -1.43
N ARG A 565 47.10 -31.04 -2.62
CA ARG A 565 47.15 -31.73 -3.91
C ARG A 565 48.57 -31.74 -4.45
#